data_AF-A0A7S0AQ27-F1
#
_entry.id   AF-A0A7S0AQ27-F1
#
_cell.length_a   1.000
_cell.length_b   1.000
_cell.length_c   1.000
_cell.angle_alpha   90.00
_cell.angle_beta   90.00
_cell.angle_gamma   90.00
#
_symmetry.space_group_name_H-M   'P 1'
#
loop_
_entity.id
_entity.type
_entity.pdbx_description
1 polymer ?
#
loop_
_entity_poly.entity_id
_entity_poly.type
_entity_poly.pdbx_seq_one_letter_code
_entity_poly.pdbx_strand_id
1 'polypeptide(L)'
;LLVAADYYGLDFLKEKTFNGIRRFIAKADNETQGLYTCILFQETSGIPSLKSYRLSAVYTLQRNPGLLLPGSRPGVTLLSSENLLELVEDQVLRACSWVLFQAIKMWADNGAFEEELTSEERIEFSKRCCTKLELRMISPSDLLGPVSVSGLVD
;
A
#
# COMPACT_ATOMS: atom_id res chain seq x y z
N LEU A 1 14.35 -5.86 12.87
CA LEU A 1 14.28 -6.62 14.15
C LEU A 1 13.29 -7.78 14.07
N LEU A 2 12.02 -7.56 13.68
CA LEU A 2 11.02 -8.64 13.59
C LEU A 2 11.47 -9.76 12.64
N VAL A 3 11.88 -9.41 11.43
CA VAL A 3 12.41 -10.35 10.42
C VAL A 3 13.64 -11.10 10.94
N ALA A 4 14.57 -10.39 11.59
CA ALA A 4 15.76 -11.02 12.19
C ALA A 4 15.39 -12.00 13.33
N ALA A 5 14.47 -11.61 14.21
CA ALA A 5 14.01 -12.49 15.29
C ALA A 5 13.35 -13.77 14.74
N ASP A 6 12.64 -13.66 13.62
CA ASP A 6 12.08 -14.80 12.93
C ASP A 6 13.15 -15.69 12.29
N TYR A 7 14.09 -15.08 11.56
CA TYR A 7 15.22 -15.77 10.93
C TYR A 7 16.04 -16.60 11.93
N TYR A 8 16.28 -16.08 13.14
CA TYR A 8 17.02 -16.77 14.19
C TYR A 8 16.15 -17.66 15.11
N GLY A 9 14.85 -17.81 14.84
CA GLY A 9 13.95 -18.63 15.65
C GLY A 9 13.74 -18.13 17.08
N LEU A 10 13.87 -16.82 17.30
CA LEU A 10 13.76 -16.17 18.61
C LEU A 10 12.29 -15.79 18.89
N ASP A 11 11.45 -16.77 19.17
CA ASP A 11 9.99 -16.58 19.26
C ASP A 11 9.56 -15.52 20.29
N PHE A 12 10.18 -15.51 21.47
CA PHE A 12 9.90 -14.48 22.49
C PHE A 12 10.21 -13.06 21.98
N LEU A 13 11.34 -12.89 21.28
CA LEU A 13 11.73 -11.60 20.73
C LEU A 13 10.83 -11.19 19.56
N LYS A 14 10.43 -12.15 18.72
CA LYS A 14 9.48 -11.95 17.63
C LYS A 14 8.14 -11.43 18.15
N GLU A 15 7.57 -12.11 19.14
CA GLU A 15 6.31 -11.71 19.76
C GLU A 15 6.41 -10.33 20.44
N LYS A 16 7.48 -10.09 21.20
CA LYS A 16 7.70 -8.82 21.88
C LYS A 16 7.86 -7.67 20.88
N THR A 17 8.58 -7.88 19.79
CA THR A 17 8.79 -6.89 18.73
C THR A 17 7.48 -6.57 18.04
N PHE A 18 6.70 -7.59 17.65
CA PHE A 18 5.41 -7.38 17.00
C PHE A 18 4.43 -6.62 17.90
N ASN A 19 4.33 -7.00 19.18
CA ASN A 19 3.49 -6.28 20.14
C ASN A 19 3.92 -4.82 20.34
N GLY A 20 5.23 -4.55 20.30
CA GLY A 20 5.78 -3.19 20.29
C GLY A 20 5.35 -2.39 19.07
N ILE A 21 5.53 -2.96 17.87
CA ILE A 21 5.10 -2.35 16.59
C ILE A 21 3.60 -2.03 16.62
N ARG A 22 2.77 -3.00 17.02
CA ARG A 22 1.30 -2.81 17.07
C ARG A 22 0.89 -1.67 18.00
N ARG A 23 1.51 -1.56 19.17
CA ARG A 23 1.24 -0.47 20.13
C ARG A 23 1.70 0.88 19.60
N PHE A 24 2.82 0.92 18.89
CA PHE A 24 3.33 2.13 18.25
C PHE A 24 2.38 2.59 17.14
N ILE A 25 2.04 1.71 16.20
CA ILE A 25 1.10 1.97 15.09
C ILE A 25 -0.25 2.45 15.62
N ALA A 26 -0.79 1.83 16.67
CA ALA A 26 -2.09 2.20 17.24
C ALA A 26 -2.14 3.58 17.92
N LYS A 27 -0.98 4.18 18.25
CA LYS A 27 -0.87 5.51 18.87
C LYS A 27 -0.36 6.58 17.91
N ALA A 28 0.07 6.17 16.72
CA ALA A 28 0.58 7.04 15.70
C ALA A 28 -0.55 7.86 15.07
N ASP A 29 -0.19 9.01 14.49
CA ASP A 29 -1.07 9.71 13.56
C ASP A 29 -1.34 8.84 12.31
N ASN A 30 -2.38 9.18 11.54
CA ASN A 30 -2.79 8.39 10.38
C ASN A 30 -1.68 8.25 9.31
N GLU A 31 -0.84 9.27 9.11
CA GLU A 31 0.25 9.18 8.12
C GLU A 31 1.31 8.17 8.57
N THR A 32 1.72 8.25 9.83
CA THR A 32 2.65 7.31 10.44
C THR A 32 2.05 5.91 10.45
N GLN A 33 0.77 5.76 10.80
CA GLN A 33 0.08 4.49 10.80
C GLN A 33 0.09 3.85 9.40
N GLY A 34 -0.18 4.63 8.35
CA GLY A 34 -0.15 4.17 6.97
C GLY A 34 1.23 3.70 6.54
N LEU A 35 2.25 4.53 6.73
CA LEU A 35 3.63 4.20 6.40
C LEU A 35 4.08 2.88 7.05
N TYR A 36 3.91 2.75 8.37
CA TYR A 36 4.38 1.55 9.07
C TYR A 36 3.55 0.30 8.75
N THR A 37 2.28 0.47 8.40
CA THR A 37 1.44 -0.66 7.96
C THR A 37 1.90 -1.18 6.60
N CYS A 38 2.21 -0.29 5.65
CA CYS A 38 2.77 -0.68 4.35
C CYS A 38 4.16 -1.33 4.49
N ILE A 39 5.03 -0.79 5.34
CA ILE A 39 6.34 -1.41 5.64
C ILE A 39 6.15 -2.80 6.23
N LEU A 40 5.28 -2.95 7.24
CA LEU A 40 5.03 -4.26 7.85
C LEU A 40 4.50 -5.27 6.82
N PHE A 41 3.58 -4.85 5.96
CA PHE A 41 3.06 -5.69 4.89
C PHE A 41 4.17 -6.12 3.91
N GLN A 42 4.99 -5.17 3.45
CA GLN A 42 6.13 -5.41 2.56
C GLN A 42 7.14 -6.38 3.16
N GLU A 43 7.66 -6.06 4.35
CA GLU A 43 8.74 -6.80 5.02
C GLU A 43 8.33 -8.21 5.47
N THR A 44 7.03 -8.48 5.59
CA THR A 44 6.51 -9.81 5.93
C THR A 44 5.99 -10.57 4.73
N SER A 45 6.08 -9.99 3.53
CA SER A 45 5.73 -10.67 2.29
C SER A 45 6.62 -11.87 2.06
N GLY A 46 6.02 -13.01 1.67
CA GLY A 46 6.75 -14.23 1.36
C GLY A 46 7.40 -14.95 2.55
N ILE A 47 7.28 -14.45 3.79
CA ILE A 47 7.82 -15.11 4.99
C ILE A 47 6.69 -15.91 5.68
N PRO A 48 6.63 -17.25 5.55
CA PRO A 48 5.46 -18.04 5.98
C PRO A 48 5.17 -17.95 7.48
N SER A 49 6.23 -17.92 8.29
CA SER A 49 6.20 -17.75 9.76
C SER A 49 5.65 -16.40 10.21
N LEU A 50 5.67 -15.39 9.34
CA LEU A 50 5.17 -14.02 9.62
C LEU A 50 3.82 -13.73 8.97
N LYS A 51 3.16 -14.74 8.37
CA LYS A 51 1.87 -14.59 7.67
C LYS A 51 0.78 -13.94 8.53
N SER A 52 0.71 -14.25 9.82
CA SER A 52 -0.26 -13.64 10.74
C SER A 52 -0.08 -12.13 10.88
N TYR A 53 1.15 -11.64 10.82
CA TYR A 53 1.48 -10.22 10.89
C TYR A 53 1.15 -9.50 9.58
N ARG A 54 1.43 -10.14 8.44
CA ARG A 54 0.99 -9.65 7.13
C ARG A 54 -0.53 -9.49 7.09
N LEU A 55 -1.27 -10.51 7.52
CA LEU A 55 -2.73 -10.45 7.61
C LEU A 55 -3.19 -9.30 8.52
N SER A 56 -2.53 -9.10 9.67
CA SER A 56 -2.84 -7.97 10.55
C SER A 56 -2.66 -6.61 9.88
N ALA A 57 -1.66 -6.48 8.99
CA ALA A 57 -1.47 -5.26 8.20
C ALA A 57 -2.61 -5.07 7.19
N VAL A 58 -2.99 -6.13 6.45
CA VAL A 58 -4.15 -6.11 5.54
C VAL A 58 -5.43 -5.72 6.28
N TYR A 59 -5.72 -6.33 7.43
CA TYR A 59 -6.90 -5.97 8.24
C TYR A 59 -6.89 -4.50 8.68
N THR A 60 -5.71 -3.94 8.95
CA THR A 60 -5.59 -2.52 9.32
C THR A 60 -5.93 -1.62 8.12
N LEU A 61 -5.43 -1.96 6.93
CA LEU A 61 -5.75 -1.26 5.69
C LEU A 61 -7.23 -1.41 5.31
N GLN A 62 -7.81 -2.60 5.44
CA GLN A 62 -9.24 -2.83 5.17
C GLN A 62 -10.15 -1.97 6.05
N ARG A 63 -9.78 -1.75 7.31
CA ARG A 63 -10.55 -0.92 8.24
C ARG A 63 -10.39 0.58 8.00
N ASN A 64 -9.23 0.99 7.49
CA ASN A 64 -8.96 2.38 7.15
C ASN A 64 -8.15 2.45 5.85
N PRO A 65 -8.82 2.34 4.69
CA PRO A 65 -8.13 2.28 3.40
C PRO A 65 -7.31 3.54 3.10
N GLY A 66 -7.71 4.69 3.66
CA GLY A 66 -6.98 5.96 3.52
C GLY A 66 -5.53 5.90 4.03
N LEU A 67 -5.19 4.91 4.86
CA LEU A 67 -3.82 4.64 5.28
C LEU A 67 -2.88 4.25 4.13
N LEU A 68 -3.41 3.82 2.97
CA LEU A 68 -2.62 3.63 1.75
C LEU A 68 -2.06 4.94 1.18
N LEU A 69 -2.67 6.07 1.55
CA LEU A 69 -2.36 7.40 1.04
C LEU A 69 -1.81 8.31 2.15
N PRO A 70 -0.71 7.97 2.83
CA PRO A 70 -0.18 8.86 3.85
C PRO A 70 0.42 10.09 3.14
N GLY A 71 -0.33 11.20 3.10
CA GLY A 71 -0.09 12.32 2.19
C GLY A 71 1.38 12.71 2.03
N SER A 72 2.09 12.91 3.14
CA SER A 72 3.48 13.38 3.17
C SER A 72 4.55 12.27 3.08
N ARG A 73 4.16 10.98 3.07
CA ARG A 73 5.08 9.86 3.32
C ARG A 73 4.99 8.78 2.23
N PRO A 74 6.06 8.01 2.02
CA PRO A 74 6.15 7.04 0.92
C PRO A 74 5.32 5.75 1.13
N GLY A 75 4.15 5.79 1.78
CA GLY A 75 3.39 4.61 2.22
C GLY A 75 3.22 3.51 1.16
N VAL A 76 2.31 3.71 0.20
CA VAL A 76 2.12 2.73 -0.90
C VAL A 76 3.34 2.63 -1.80
N THR A 77 4.15 3.68 -1.92
CA THR A 77 5.28 3.73 -2.85
C THR A 77 6.44 2.82 -2.44
N LEU A 78 6.43 2.32 -1.20
CA LEU A 78 7.35 1.30 -0.69
C LEU A 78 6.92 -0.14 -1.02
N LEU A 79 5.71 -0.35 -1.53
CA LEU A 79 5.24 -1.68 -1.88
C LEU A 79 5.91 -2.16 -3.18
N SER A 80 6.21 -3.45 -3.27
CA SER A 80 6.47 -4.10 -4.57
C SER A 80 5.20 -4.15 -5.41
N SER A 81 5.36 -4.38 -6.71
CA SER A 81 4.27 -4.60 -7.66
C SER A 81 3.39 -5.80 -7.22
N GLU A 82 4.00 -6.90 -6.77
CA GLU A 82 3.26 -8.06 -6.25
C GLU A 82 2.41 -7.71 -5.02
N ASN A 83 2.98 -6.93 -4.09
CA ASN A 83 2.30 -6.52 -2.87
C ASN A 83 1.17 -5.52 -3.17
N LEU A 84 1.39 -4.58 -4.09
CA LEU A 84 0.33 -3.70 -4.55
C LEU A 84 -0.79 -4.49 -5.23
N LEU A 85 -0.46 -5.47 -6.07
CA LEU A 85 -1.45 -6.32 -6.73
C LEU A 85 -2.30 -7.09 -5.72
N GLU A 86 -1.69 -7.66 -4.67
CA GLU A 86 -2.43 -8.35 -3.61
C GLU A 86 -3.46 -7.43 -2.93
N LEU A 87 -3.09 -6.18 -2.64
CA LEU A 87 -4.01 -5.21 -2.05
C LEU A 87 -5.12 -4.76 -3.02
N VAL A 88 -4.81 -4.68 -4.32
CA VAL A 88 -5.79 -4.36 -5.37
C VAL A 88 -6.77 -5.51 -5.58
N GLU A 89 -6.36 -6.75 -5.38
CA GLU A 89 -7.22 -7.93 -5.53
C GLU A 89 -8.05 -8.24 -4.27
N ASP A 90 -7.70 -7.65 -3.12
CA ASP A 90 -8.45 -7.78 -1.88
C ASP A 90 -9.89 -7.27 -2.04
N GLN A 91 -10.86 -8.13 -1.73
CA GLN A 91 -12.29 -7.85 -1.96
C GLN A 91 -12.79 -6.66 -1.13
N VAL A 92 -12.29 -6.49 0.09
CA VAL A 92 -12.74 -5.43 0.99
C VAL A 92 -12.16 -4.09 0.54
N LEU A 93 -10.88 -4.06 0.17
CA LEU A 93 -10.24 -2.86 -0.37
C LEU A 93 -10.81 -2.44 -1.72
N ARG A 94 -11.24 -3.39 -2.57
CA ARG A 94 -11.90 -3.08 -3.85
C ARG A 94 -13.18 -2.27 -3.71
N ALA A 95 -13.90 -2.40 -2.59
CA ALA A 95 -15.06 -1.55 -2.30
C ALA A 95 -14.67 -0.06 -2.15
N CYS A 96 -13.40 0.23 -1.87
CA CYS A 96 -12.81 1.57 -1.82
C CYS A 96 -12.00 1.87 -3.08
N SER A 97 -12.59 1.60 -4.25
CA SER A 97 -11.93 1.71 -5.57
C SER A 97 -11.26 3.07 -5.82
N TRP A 98 -11.80 4.17 -5.29
CA TRP A 98 -11.16 5.49 -5.41
C TRP A 98 -9.83 5.57 -4.66
N VAL A 99 -9.77 5.06 -3.43
CA VAL A 99 -8.54 5.04 -2.63
C VAL A 99 -7.48 4.16 -3.29
N LEU A 100 -7.89 2.99 -3.80
CA LEU A 100 -6.99 2.11 -4.55
C LEU A 100 -6.51 2.76 -5.84
N PHE A 101 -7.37 3.48 -6.57
CA PHE A 101 -6.98 4.23 -7.76
C PHE A 101 -5.91 5.27 -7.43
N GLN A 102 -6.10 6.07 -6.38
CA GLN A 102 -5.11 7.04 -5.92
C GLN A 102 -3.80 6.36 -5.49
N ALA A 103 -3.89 5.19 -4.84
CA ALA A 103 -2.73 4.46 -4.36
C ALA A 103 -1.91 3.88 -5.54
N ILE A 104 -2.59 3.31 -6.54
CA ILE A 104 -1.97 2.84 -7.80
C ILE A 104 -1.30 4.01 -8.51
N LYS A 105 -1.99 5.15 -8.64
CA LYS A 105 -1.41 6.35 -9.27
C LYS A 105 -0.15 6.81 -8.53
N MET A 106 -0.22 6.92 -7.21
CA MET A 106 0.92 7.33 -6.39
C MET A 106 2.11 6.36 -6.50
N TRP A 107 1.82 5.05 -6.57
CA TRP A 107 2.83 4.03 -6.82
C TRP A 107 3.43 4.11 -8.22
N ALA A 108 2.63 4.38 -9.25
CA ALA A 108 3.11 4.56 -10.62
C ALA A 108 4.08 5.74 -10.73
N ASP A 109 3.73 6.86 -10.08
CA ASP A 109 4.48 8.11 -10.13
C ASP A 109 5.78 8.04 -9.31
N ASN A 110 5.79 7.32 -8.18
CA ASN A 110 6.86 7.41 -7.17
C ASN A 110 7.32 6.06 -6.58
N GLY A 111 6.88 4.93 -7.13
CA GLY A 111 7.23 3.59 -6.65
C GLY A 111 8.74 3.38 -6.68
N ALA A 112 9.36 3.33 -5.49
CA ALA A 112 10.80 3.44 -5.32
C ALA A 112 11.51 2.09 -5.23
N PHE A 113 10.76 0.99 -5.05
CA PHE A 113 11.34 -0.27 -4.58
C PHE A 113 11.75 -1.26 -5.68
N GLU A 114 11.27 -1.07 -6.91
CA GLU A 114 11.64 -1.92 -8.03
C GLU A 114 12.57 -1.12 -8.95
N GLU A 115 13.85 -1.03 -8.58
CA GLU A 115 14.92 -0.44 -9.42
C GLU A 115 15.00 -1.09 -10.82
N GLU A 116 14.38 -2.26 -10.98
CA GLU A 116 14.34 -3.03 -12.22
C GLU A 116 13.20 -2.65 -13.18
N LEU A 117 12.17 -1.93 -12.72
CA LEU A 117 11.06 -1.54 -13.61
C LEU A 117 11.31 -0.19 -14.28
N THR A 118 11.25 -0.18 -15.61
CA THR A 118 11.17 1.04 -16.40
C THR A 118 9.87 1.81 -16.10
N SER A 119 9.84 3.10 -16.44
CA SER A 119 8.62 3.91 -16.32
C SER A 119 7.46 3.35 -17.15
N GLU A 120 7.74 2.78 -18.32
CA GLU A 120 6.73 2.16 -19.19
C GLU A 120 6.12 0.91 -18.55
N GLU A 121 6.94 0.04 -17.96
CA GLU A 121 6.47 -1.15 -17.25
C GLU A 121 5.65 -0.79 -16.01
N ARG A 122 6.05 0.24 -15.25
CA ARG A 122 5.26 0.76 -14.12
C ARG A 122 3.89 1.27 -14.57
N ILE A 123 3.83 1.99 -15.68
CA ILE A 123 2.56 2.47 -16.27
C ILE A 123 1.69 1.29 -16.69
N GLU A 124 2.25 0.30 -17.39
CA GLU A 124 1.49 -0.85 -17.88
C GLU A 124 0.99 -1.73 -16.73
N PHE A 125 1.82 -1.97 -15.72
CA PHE A 125 1.41 -2.63 -14.48
C PHE A 125 0.26 -1.87 -13.79
N SER A 126 0.37 -0.55 -13.71
CA SER A 126 -0.64 0.30 -13.07
C SER A 126 -1.97 0.27 -13.83
N LYS A 127 -1.94 0.30 -15.17
CA LYS A 127 -3.15 0.07 -15.99
C LYS A 127 -3.78 -1.27 -15.70
N ARG A 128 -2.98 -2.35 -15.63
CA ARG A 128 -3.46 -3.69 -15.29
C ARG A 128 -4.08 -3.77 -13.89
N CYS A 129 -3.59 -2.99 -12.93
CA CYS A 129 -4.23 -2.86 -11.62
C CYS A 129 -5.55 -2.10 -11.73
N CYS A 130 -5.59 -1.00 -12.48
CA CYS A 130 -6.81 -0.20 -12.68
C CYS A 130 -7.96 -1.01 -13.33
N THR A 131 -7.68 -1.98 -14.20
CA THR A 131 -8.72 -2.84 -14.79
C THR A 131 -9.40 -3.77 -13.77
N LYS A 132 -8.79 -3.97 -12.60
CA LYS A 132 -9.36 -4.78 -11.49
C LYS A 132 -10.23 -3.95 -10.55
N LEU A 133 -10.21 -2.62 -10.67
CA LEU A 133 -11.02 -1.73 -9.86
C LEU A 133 -12.47 -1.70 -10.33
N GLU A 134 -13.39 -1.50 -9.40
CA GLU A 134 -14.79 -1.25 -9.74
C GLU A 134 -14.96 0.24 -10.09
N LEU A 135 -14.51 0.64 -11.28
CA LEU A 135 -14.52 2.05 -11.71
C LEU A 135 -15.91 2.72 -11.64
N ARG A 136 -16.98 1.94 -11.77
CA ARG A 136 -18.38 2.39 -11.56
C ARG A 136 -18.65 2.96 -10.16
N MET A 137 -17.81 2.60 -9.19
CA MET A 137 -17.87 3.06 -7.79
C MET A 137 -17.10 4.35 -7.58
N ILE A 138 -16.40 4.86 -8.61
CA ILE A 138 -15.68 6.13 -8.56
C ILE A 138 -16.54 7.19 -9.25
N SER A 139 -16.73 8.34 -8.61
CA SER A 139 -17.46 9.44 -9.23
C SER A 139 -16.76 9.90 -10.51
N PRO A 140 -17.50 10.18 -11.61
CA PRO A 140 -16.92 10.79 -12.81
C PRO A 140 -16.13 12.07 -12.52
N SER A 141 -16.54 12.88 -11.54
CA SER A 141 -15.82 14.09 -11.12
C SER A 141 -14.41 13.79 -10.59
N ASP A 142 -14.25 12.65 -9.92
CA ASP A 142 -12.99 12.25 -9.29
C ASP A 142 -12.03 11.68 -10.34
N LEU A 143 -12.56 10.96 -11.34
CA LEU A 143 -11.80 10.50 -12.50
C LEU A 143 -11.40 11.64 -13.44
N LEU A 144 -12.25 12.66 -13.58
CA LEU A 144 -12.06 13.84 -14.42
C LEU A 144 -11.45 15.02 -13.65
N GLY A 145 -10.78 14.77 -12.52
CA GLY A 145 -10.13 15.80 -11.70
C GLY A 145 -9.42 16.83 -12.58
N PRO A 146 -9.40 18.12 -12.18
CA PRO A 146 -9.22 19.26 -13.08
C PRO A 146 -8.08 19.00 -14.05
N VAL A 147 -8.44 18.77 -15.31
CA VAL A 147 -7.49 18.81 -16.42
C VAL A 147 -7.08 20.27 -16.49
N SER A 148 -5.98 20.62 -15.81
CA SER A 148 -5.34 21.90 -16.04
C SER A 148 -4.78 21.83 -17.46
N VAL A 149 -5.57 22.33 -18.41
CA VAL A 149 -5.11 22.58 -19.78
C VAL A 149 -4.22 23.82 -19.71
N SER A 150 -3.06 23.70 -19.06
CA SER A 150 -2.01 24.71 -19.16
C SER A 150 -1.46 24.64 -20.58
N GLY A 151 -2.06 25.39 -21.51
CA GLY A 151 -1.59 25.48 -22.88
C GLY A 151 -2.60 25.86 -23.97
N LEU A 152 -3.87 26.16 -23.64
CA LEU A 152 -4.84 26.63 -24.64
C LEU A 152 -5.57 27.90 -24.19
N VAL A 153 -4.79 28.97 -24.05
CA VAL A 153 -5.25 30.32 -24.36
C VAL A 153 -4.08 31.03 -25.03
N ASP A 154 -4.13 31.10 -26.35
CA ASP A 154 -3.71 32.26 -27.15
C ASP A 154 -4.78 32.44 -28.24
#